data_AF-A0A5B8YJ35-F1
#
_entry.id   AF-A0A5B8YJ35-F1
#
_cell.length_a   1.000
_cell.length_b   1.000
_cell.length_c   1.000
_cell.angle_alpha   90.00
_cell.angle_beta   90.00
_cell.angle_gamma   90.00
#
_symmetry.space_group_name_H-M   'P 1'
#
loop_
_entity.id
_entity.type
_entity.pdbx_description
1 polymer ?
#
loop_
_entity_poly.entity_id
_entity_poly.type
_entity_poly.pdbx_seq_one_letter_code
_entity_poly.pdbx_strand_id
1 'polypeptide(L)'
;MILLVENLIEKQLHTEQVLLLVIFLIFLTALLFFSMTLFKKVRRIKKRRQKKLYQDNIDEILFSFLFSNKEIESILKSESFNNHINNPLYKRVAIKSIISLHNNYSGNYSTRLEQFYSESGLAQYSMEKLNSEKWKFVVEGIRDLSGMNYVKAYQKIQYLKDHRNSLVQTEALLGMIKLQGLQELFKFRKSSIYLNDWIQSNILYMVKKFNIPAPPDLHELLDSKNESLALLTIRLITHYKLVVHYDALFSFHQHTTNSRLKQEINVGLKKLEQIH
;
A
#
# COMPACT_ATOMS: atom_id res chain seq x y z
N MET A 1 -53.31 -55.10 25.98
CA MET A 1 -52.40 -54.59 27.02
C MET A 1 -50.94 -54.90 26.67
N ILE A 2 -50.56 -56.16 26.44
CA ILE A 2 -49.19 -56.59 26.08
C ILE A 2 -48.64 -55.88 24.82
N LEU A 3 -49.38 -55.90 23.70
CA LEU A 3 -49.03 -55.20 22.45
C LEU A 3 -48.81 -53.69 22.61
N LEU A 4 -49.46 -53.05 23.59
CA LEU A 4 -49.32 -51.60 23.82
C LEU A 4 -48.09 -51.29 24.67
N VAL A 5 -47.71 -52.21 25.56
CA VAL A 5 -46.47 -52.14 26.36
C VAL A 5 -45.25 -52.41 25.50
N GLU A 6 -45.27 -53.41 24.62
CA GLU A 6 -44.16 -53.69 23.69
C GLU A 6 -43.87 -52.51 22.77
N ASN A 7 -44.92 -51.89 22.20
CA ASN A 7 -44.78 -50.74 21.30
C ASN A 7 -44.28 -49.48 22.04
N LEU A 8 -44.61 -49.32 23.32
CA LEU A 8 -44.07 -48.24 24.17
C LEU A 8 -42.57 -48.47 24.48
N ILE A 9 -42.16 -49.71 24.76
CA ILE A 9 -40.77 -50.07 25.02
C ILE A 9 -39.91 -49.87 23.76
N GLU A 10 -40.39 -50.30 22.60
CA GLU A 10 -39.69 -50.16 21.32
C GLU A 10 -39.53 -48.68 20.93
N LYS A 11 -40.58 -47.87 21.11
CA LYS A 11 -40.53 -46.42 20.92
C LYS A 11 -39.55 -45.74 21.88
N GLN A 12 -39.53 -46.14 23.15
CA GLN A 12 -38.60 -45.61 24.15
C GLN A 12 -37.14 -45.96 23.80
N LEU A 13 -36.88 -47.21 23.40
CA LEU A 13 -35.56 -47.66 22.96
C LEU A 13 -35.08 -46.89 21.72
N HIS A 14 -35.96 -46.64 20.74
CA HIS A 14 -35.64 -45.81 19.58
C HIS A 14 -35.33 -44.36 19.95
N THR A 15 -36.06 -43.76 20.90
CA THR A 15 -35.77 -42.38 21.33
C THR A 15 -34.41 -42.23 22.02
N GLU A 16 -34.00 -43.20 22.83
CA GLU A 16 -32.68 -43.20 23.48
C GLU A 16 -31.55 -43.32 22.46
N GLN A 17 -31.69 -44.20 21.47
CA GLN A 17 -30.72 -44.37 20.38
C GLN A 17 -30.55 -43.08 19.56
N VAL A 18 -31.65 -42.40 19.23
CA VAL A 18 -31.62 -41.12 18.51
C VAL A 18 -30.93 -40.05 19.35
N LEU A 19 -31.22 -39.96 20.66
CA LEU A 19 -30.59 -38.98 21.55
C LEU A 19 -29.07 -39.20 21.64
N LEU A 20 -28.62 -40.45 21.82
CA LEU A 20 -27.20 -40.78 21.86
C LEU A 20 -26.48 -40.44 20.54
N LEU A 21 -27.12 -40.69 19.41
CA LEU A 21 -26.59 -40.34 18.09
C LEU A 21 -26.46 -38.82 17.93
N VAL A 22 -27.45 -38.04 18.38
CA VAL A 22 -27.41 -36.57 18.35
C VAL A 22 -26.28 -36.03 19.25
N ILE A 23 -26.14 -36.55 20.47
CA ILE A 23 -25.06 -36.17 21.39
C ILE A 23 -23.69 -36.50 20.79
N PHE A 24 -23.55 -37.68 20.20
CA PHE A 24 -22.32 -38.09 19.52
C PHE A 24 -21.98 -37.16 18.34
N LEU A 25 -22.97 -36.76 17.55
CA LEU A 25 -22.79 -35.87 16.41
C LEU A 25 -22.41 -34.44 16.85
N ILE A 26 -23.01 -33.94 17.94
CA ILE A 26 -22.62 -32.67 18.58
C ILE A 26 -21.18 -32.75 19.11
N PHE A 27 -20.82 -33.85 19.76
CA PHE A 27 -19.46 -34.07 20.25
C PHE A 27 -18.44 -34.11 19.10
N LEU A 28 -18.76 -34.84 18.02
CA LEU A 28 -17.90 -34.94 16.85
C LEU A 28 -17.70 -33.58 16.16
N THR A 29 -18.78 -32.80 16.01
CA THR A 29 -18.67 -31.44 15.44
C THR A 29 -17.84 -30.53 16.34
N ALA A 30 -18.05 -30.56 17.66
CA ALA A 30 -17.23 -29.81 18.61
C ALA A 30 -15.73 -30.20 18.53
N LEU A 31 -15.44 -31.50 18.43
CA LEU A 31 -14.08 -32.02 18.28
C LEU A 31 -13.41 -31.57 16.97
N LEU A 32 -14.16 -31.53 15.86
CA LEU A 32 -13.69 -31.02 14.58
C LEU A 32 -13.37 -29.51 14.65
N PHE A 33 -14.27 -28.71 15.24
CA PHE A 33 -14.02 -27.27 15.42
C PHE A 33 -12.82 -26.99 16.33
N PHE A 34 -12.66 -27.77 17.41
CA PHE A 34 -11.52 -27.68 18.30
C PHE A 34 -10.21 -28.00 17.57
N SER A 35 -10.16 -29.12 16.86
CA SER A 35 -9.00 -29.55 16.06
C SER A 35 -8.63 -28.51 14.99
N MET A 36 -9.62 -27.97 14.27
CA MET A 36 -9.39 -26.93 13.26
C MET A 36 -8.81 -25.65 13.87
N THR A 37 -9.27 -25.28 15.06
CA THR A 37 -8.80 -24.09 15.80
C THR A 37 -7.36 -24.26 16.27
N LEU A 38 -7.02 -25.41 16.86
CA LEU A 38 -5.65 -25.73 17.26
C LEU A 38 -4.70 -25.72 16.06
N PHE A 39 -5.10 -26.35 14.96
CA PHE A 39 -4.29 -26.39 13.75
C PHE A 39 -4.02 -25.00 13.17
N LYS A 40 -5.04 -24.13 13.12
CA LYS A 40 -4.89 -22.73 12.73
C LYS A 40 -3.93 -21.99 13.68
N LYS A 41 -4.05 -22.21 14.99
CA LYS A 41 -3.18 -21.59 16.01
C LYS A 41 -1.72 -22.03 15.85
N VAL A 42 -1.45 -23.33 15.72
CA VAL A 42 -0.10 -23.87 15.53
C VAL A 42 0.54 -23.35 14.24
N ARG A 43 -0.20 -23.38 13.12
CA ARG A 43 0.27 -22.81 11.84
C ARG A 43 0.60 -21.32 11.97
N ARG A 44 -0.24 -20.54 12.66
CA ARG A 44 0.01 -19.11 12.93
C ARG A 44 1.26 -18.91 13.77
N ILE A 45 1.47 -19.72 14.82
CA ILE A 45 2.66 -19.64 15.69
C ILE A 45 3.93 -19.95 14.90
N LYS A 46 3.94 -21.05 14.12
CA LYS A 46 5.11 -21.42 13.30
C LYS A 46 5.46 -20.32 12.29
N LYS A 47 4.45 -19.75 11.62
CA LYS A 47 4.65 -18.62 10.68
C LYS A 47 5.18 -17.36 11.38
N ARG A 48 4.69 -17.05 12.58
CA ARG A 48 5.19 -15.92 13.39
C ARG A 48 6.64 -16.13 13.81
N ARG A 49 6.99 -17.33 14.28
CA ARG A 49 8.38 -17.69 14.64
C ARG A 49 9.31 -17.56 13.44
N GLN A 50 8.93 -18.13 12.29
CA GLN A 50 9.73 -18.00 11.06
C GLN A 50 9.91 -16.54 10.64
N LYS A 51 8.83 -15.73 10.70
CA LYS A 51 8.90 -14.31 10.39
C LYS A 51 9.86 -13.58 11.33
N LYS A 52 9.84 -13.90 12.63
CA LYS A 52 10.74 -13.30 13.62
C LYS A 52 12.20 -13.68 13.38
N LEU A 53 12.47 -14.96 13.09
CA LEU A 53 13.83 -15.40 12.72
C LEU A 53 14.35 -14.67 11.49
N TYR A 54 13.52 -14.52 10.45
CA TYR A 54 13.90 -13.74 9.27
C TYR A 54 14.09 -12.26 9.58
N GLN A 55 13.22 -11.67 10.41
CA GLN A 55 13.37 -10.29 10.85
C GLN A 55 14.70 -10.07 11.54
N ASP A 56 15.05 -10.91 12.53
CA ASP A 56 16.28 -10.77 13.30
C ASP A 56 17.52 -10.90 12.42
N ASN A 57 17.53 -11.86 11.49
CA ASN A 57 18.62 -12.02 10.52
C ASN A 57 18.74 -10.82 9.55
N ILE A 58 17.61 -10.33 9.03
CA ILE A 58 17.59 -9.18 8.11
C ILE A 58 18.06 -7.92 8.82
N ASP A 59 17.62 -7.71 10.06
CA ASP A 59 18.01 -6.54 10.84
C ASP A 59 19.53 -6.57 11.09
N GLU A 60 20.10 -7.71 11.49
CA GLU A 60 21.56 -7.88 11.61
C GLU A 60 22.30 -7.55 10.31
N ILE A 61 21.83 -8.08 9.17
CA ILE A 61 22.41 -7.80 7.86
C ILE A 61 22.36 -6.30 7.54
N LEU A 62 21.18 -5.67 7.67
CA LEU A 62 20.99 -4.26 7.33
C LEU A 62 21.75 -3.33 8.27
N PHE A 63 21.82 -3.64 9.57
CA PHE A 63 22.64 -2.87 10.52
C PHE A 63 24.13 -2.97 10.16
N SER A 64 24.63 -4.18 9.91
CA SER A 64 26.04 -4.35 9.53
C SER A 64 26.35 -3.69 8.18
N PHE A 65 25.41 -3.72 7.24
CA PHE A 65 25.53 -3.03 5.97
C PHE A 65 25.65 -1.52 6.18
N LEU A 66 24.68 -0.91 6.87
CA LEU A 66 24.59 0.54 7.01
C LEU A 66 25.72 1.13 7.85
N PHE A 67 26.10 0.48 8.94
CA PHE A 67 26.98 1.09 9.95
C PHE A 67 28.42 0.57 9.93
N SER A 68 28.70 -0.56 9.26
CA SER A 68 30.04 -1.16 9.24
C SER A 68 30.75 -1.04 7.89
N ASN A 69 30.26 -0.17 6.98
CA ASN A 69 30.81 0.03 5.63
C ASN A 69 31.08 -1.26 4.85
N LYS A 70 30.32 -2.34 5.12
CA LYS A 70 30.45 -3.58 4.35
C LYS A 70 30.01 -3.35 2.91
N GLU A 71 30.79 -3.92 1.99
CA GLU A 71 30.46 -3.97 0.57
C GLU A 71 29.22 -4.83 0.34
N ILE A 72 28.31 -4.40 -0.54
CA ILE A 72 27.08 -5.13 -0.85
C ILE A 72 27.39 -6.54 -1.33
N GLU A 73 28.41 -6.69 -2.19
CA GLU A 73 28.79 -7.99 -2.75
C GLU A 73 29.13 -9.02 -1.66
N SER A 74 29.83 -8.59 -0.59
CA SER A 74 30.15 -9.46 0.54
C SER A 74 28.89 -9.98 1.25
N ILE A 75 27.86 -9.14 1.36
CA ILE A 75 26.58 -9.49 1.98
C ILE A 75 25.79 -10.41 1.05
N LEU A 76 25.72 -10.09 -0.24
CA LEU A 76 25.01 -10.90 -1.22
C LEU A 76 25.64 -12.29 -1.40
N LYS A 77 26.94 -12.45 -1.13
CA LYS A 77 27.61 -13.76 -1.13
C LYS A 77 27.50 -14.51 0.21
N SER A 78 27.15 -13.83 1.30
CA SER A 78 27.06 -14.44 2.62
C SER A 78 26.00 -15.54 2.68
N GLU A 79 26.30 -16.63 3.40
CA GLU A 79 25.36 -17.72 3.62
C GLU A 79 24.08 -17.25 4.33
N SER A 80 24.21 -16.30 5.26
CA SER A 80 23.09 -15.76 6.02
C SER A 80 22.03 -15.10 5.14
N PHE A 81 22.43 -14.50 4.02
CA PHE A 81 21.53 -13.94 3.02
C PHE A 81 21.12 -14.97 1.96
N ASN A 82 22.09 -15.66 1.36
CA ASN A 82 21.86 -16.58 0.23
C ASN A 82 20.97 -17.76 0.58
N ASN A 83 21.08 -18.30 1.80
CA ASN A 83 20.25 -19.42 2.25
C ASN A 83 18.76 -19.07 2.33
N HIS A 84 18.41 -17.78 2.33
CA HIS A 84 17.03 -17.33 2.57
C HIS A 84 16.45 -16.46 1.46
N ILE A 85 17.27 -15.82 0.62
CA ILE A 85 16.79 -14.85 -0.38
C ILE A 85 15.76 -15.44 -1.35
N ASN A 86 15.82 -16.73 -1.66
CA ASN A 86 14.83 -17.39 -2.53
C ASN A 86 13.45 -17.57 -1.88
N ASN A 87 13.32 -17.38 -0.56
CA ASN A 87 12.06 -17.54 0.16
C ASN A 87 11.17 -16.28 0.05
N PRO A 88 9.92 -16.39 -0.45
CA PRO A 88 9.02 -15.24 -0.60
C PRO A 88 8.61 -14.55 0.71
N LEU A 89 8.66 -15.26 1.85
CA LEU A 89 8.45 -14.64 3.17
C LEU A 89 9.68 -13.81 3.56
N TYR A 90 10.88 -14.33 3.33
CA TYR A 90 12.13 -13.61 3.59
C TYR A 90 12.19 -12.32 2.78
N LYS A 91 11.97 -12.38 1.45
CA LYS A 91 11.90 -11.19 0.58
C LYS A 91 10.91 -10.15 1.11
N ARG A 92 9.71 -10.59 1.51
CA ARG A 92 8.68 -9.69 2.07
C ARG A 92 9.06 -9.06 3.40
N VAL A 93 9.80 -9.77 4.25
CA VAL A 93 10.32 -9.20 5.50
C VAL A 93 11.43 -8.21 5.17
N ALA A 94 12.35 -8.57 4.28
CA ALA A 94 13.49 -7.74 3.89
C ALA A 94 13.04 -6.40 3.31
N ILE A 95 12.11 -6.42 2.35
CA ILE A 95 11.59 -5.20 1.73
C ILE A 95 10.91 -4.30 2.77
N LYS A 96 10.15 -4.89 3.71
CA LYS A 96 9.51 -4.12 4.78
C LYS A 96 10.52 -3.49 5.73
N SER A 97 11.57 -4.21 6.11
CA SER A 97 12.67 -3.66 6.92
C SER A 97 13.37 -2.52 6.19
N ILE A 98 13.73 -2.71 4.92
CA ILE A 98 14.43 -1.70 4.11
C ILE A 98 13.56 -0.45 3.96
N ILE A 99 12.29 -0.58 3.58
CA ILE A 99 11.37 0.57 3.45
C ILE A 99 11.17 1.27 4.79
N SER A 100 11.08 0.51 5.89
CA SER A 100 10.96 1.10 7.23
C SER A 100 12.20 1.92 7.60
N LEU A 101 13.40 1.41 7.33
CA LEU A 101 14.65 2.13 7.55
C LEU A 101 14.74 3.35 6.63
N HIS A 102 14.46 3.18 5.33
CA HIS A 102 14.51 4.27 4.34
C HIS A 102 13.59 5.44 4.69
N ASN A 103 12.42 5.17 5.28
CA ASN A 103 11.52 6.22 5.73
C ASN A 103 12.03 7.02 6.94
N ASN A 104 12.96 6.45 7.71
CA ASN A 104 13.48 7.00 8.97
C ASN A 104 14.90 7.59 8.84
N TYR A 105 15.65 7.19 7.81
CA TYR A 105 17.01 7.65 7.56
C TYR A 105 17.09 8.40 6.22
N SER A 106 17.88 9.48 6.15
CA SER A 106 18.08 10.30 4.95
C SER A 106 19.55 10.32 4.50
N GLY A 107 19.80 10.89 3.32
CA GLY A 107 21.15 11.10 2.79
C GLY A 107 21.83 9.81 2.34
N ASN A 108 23.05 9.56 2.84
CA ASN A 108 23.84 8.40 2.42
C ASN A 108 23.15 7.07 2.78
N TYR A 109 22.56 6.97 3.97
CA TYR A 109 21.87 5.74 4.41
C TYR A 109 20.68 5.37 3.52
N SER A 110 19.85 6.34 3.12
CA SER A 110 18.73 6.07 2.21
C SER A 110 19.24 5.60 0.84
N THR A 111 20.29 6.24 0.31
CA THR A 111 20.90 5.86 -0.97
C THR A 111 21.47 4.44 -0.92
N ARG A 112 22.15 4.06 0.16
CA ARG A 112 22.65 2.70 0.36
C ARG A 112 21.53 1.68 0.44
N LEU A 113 20.40 1.99 1.10
CA LEU A 113 19.23 1.11 1.14
C LEU A 113 18.59 0.90 -0.24
N GLU A 114 18.52 1.96 -1.05
CA GLU A 114 18.05 1.88 -2.45
C GLU A 114 18.97 0.99 -3.29
N GLN A 115 20.28 1.15 -3.14
CA GLN A 115 21.28 0.31 -3.81
C GLN A 115 21.13 -1.16 -3.40
N PHE A 116 21.04 -1.44 -2.09
CA PHE A 116 20.82 -2.80 -1.58
C PHE A 116 19.54 -3.40 -2.14
N TYR A 117 18.42 -2.66 -2.14
CA TYR A 117 17.15 -3.12 -2.69
C TYR A 117 17.24 -3.47 -4.19
N SER A 118 17.97 -2.65 -4.96
CA SER A 118 18.19 -2.86 -6.39
C SER A 118 19.06 -4.09 -6.68
N GLU A 119 20.17 -4.26 -5.96
CA GLU A 119 21.18 -5.29 -6.25
C GLU A 119 20.87 -6.67 -5.62
N SER A 120 20.07 -6.71 -4.55
CA SER A 120 19.74 -7.94 -3.81
C SER A 120 18.67 -8.84 -4.46
N GLY A 121 18.12 -8.44 -5.60
CA GLY A 121 17.00 -9.14 -6.26
C GLY A 121 15.62 -8.88 -5.60
N LEU A 122 15.56 -8.01 -4.59
CA LEU A 122 14.30 -7.59 -3.95
C LEU A 122 13.47 -6.69 -4.86
N ALA A 123 14.10 -5.78 -5.62
CA ALA A 123 13.41 -4.98 -6.63
C ALA A 123 12.73 -5.86 -7.69
N GLN A 124 13.38 -6.93 -8.14
CA GLN A 124 12.81 -7.87 -9.12
C GLN A 124 11.57 -8.58 -8.57
N TYR A 125 11.62 -9.04 -7.32
CA TYR A 125 10.43 -9.61 -6.65
C TYR A 125 9.28 -8.60 -6.56
N SER A 126 9.58 -7.31 -6.37
CA SER A 126 8.55 -6.28 -6.41
C SER A 126 8.01 -5.99 -7.81
N MET A 127 8.87 -6.06 -8.85
CA MET A 127 8.46 -5.95 -10.25
C MET A 127 7.51 -7.08 -10.66
N GLU A 128 7.74 -8.29 -10.20
CA GLU A 128 6.86 -9.45 -10.47
C GLU A 128 5.45 -9.23 -9.90
N LYS A 129 5.33 -8.56 -8.75
CA LYS A 129 4.02 -8.24 -8.15
C LYS A 129 3.16 -7.33 -9.03
N LEU A 130 3.76 -6.50 -9.89
CA LEU A 130 3.01 -5.64 -10.81
C LEU A 130 2.20 -6.43 -11.85
N ASN A 131 2.61 -7.67 -12.13
CA ASN A 131 1.94 -8.54 -13.10
C ASN A 131 0.82 -9.41 -12.46
N SER A 132 0.55 -9.26 -11.17
CA SER A 132 -0.43 -10.08 -10.46
C SER A 132 -1.87 -9.69 -10.79
N GLU A 133 -2.75 -10.67 -11.00
CA GLU A 133 -4.18 -10.43 -11.14
C GLU A 133 -4.84 -9.89 -9.86
N LYS A 134 -4.25 -10.21 -8.70
CA LYS A 134 -4.71 -9.74 -7.40
C LYS A 134 -4.21 -8.31 -7.19
N TRP A 135 -5.12 -7.35 -7.26
CA TRP A 135 -4.85 -5.92 -7.08
C TRP A 135 -4.01 -5.58 -5.84
N LYS A 136 -4.18 -6.34 -4.74
CA LYS A 136 -3.42 -6.13 -3.49
C LYS A 136 -1.91 -6.28 -3.69
N PHE A 137 -1.49 -7.25 -4.50
CA PHE A 137 -0.09 -7.44 -4.81
C PHE A 137 0.42 -6.36 -5.76
N VAL A 138 -0.39 -5.94 -6.73
CA VAL A 138 -0.04 -4.82 -7.63
C VAL A 138 0.23 -3.55 -6.82
N VAL A 139 -0.69 -3.19 -5.91
CA VAL A 139 -0.53 -2.05 -4.98
C VAL A 139 0.73 -2.21 -4.11
N GLU A 140 0.96 -3.40 -3.56
CA GLU A 140 2.18 -3.70 -2.79
C GLU A 140 3.45 -3.58 -3.65
N GLY A 141 3.41 -3.94 -4.93
CA GLY A 141 4.51 -3.77 -5.88
C GLY A 141 4.81 -2.29 -6.14
N ILE A 142 3.77 -1.51 -6.45
CA ILE A 142 3.92 -0.06 -6.70
C ILE A 142 4.52 0.64 -5.48
N ARG A 143 4.02 0.33 -4.27
CA ARG A 143 4.52 0.91 -3.01
C ARG A 143 5.97 0.59 -2.76
N ASP A 144 6.36 -0.67 -2.96
CA ASP A 144 7.73 -1.09 -2.70
C ASP A 144 8.70 -0.46 -3.69
N LEU A 145 8.34 -0.41 -4.98
CA LEU A 145 9.20 0.14 -6.03
C LEU A 145 9.32 1.67 -5.93
N SER A 146 8.19 2.36 -5.76
CA SER A 146 8.19 3.83 -5.62
C SER A 146 8.72 4.29 -4.26
N GLY A 147 8.53 3.50 -3.20
CA GLY A 147 9.08 3.79 -1.87
C GLY A 147 10.61 3.67 -1.81
N MET A 148 11.21 2.89 -2.71
CA MET A 148 12.66 2.71 -2.84
C MET A 148 13.23 3.43 -4.08
N ASN A 149 12.54 4.44 -4.60
CA ASN A 149 12.98 5.26 -5.74
C ASN A 149 13.45 4.43 -6.95
N TYR A 150 12.86 3.26 -7.20
CA TYR A 150 13.28 2.34 -8.26
C TYR A 150 12.73 2.78 -9.63
N VAL A 151 13.40 3.74 -10.26
CA VAL A 151 12.95 4.42 -11.50
C VAL A 151 12.70 3.44 -12.66
N LYS A 152 13.42 2.31 -12.73
CA LYS A 152 13.21 1.27 -13.75
C LYS A 152 11.79 0.68 -13.76
N ALA A 153 11.03 0.81 -12.67
CA ALA A 153 9.63 0.38 -12.61
C ALA A 153 8.64 1.35 -13.25
N TYR A 154 9.05 2.60 -13.52
CA TYR A 154 8.15 3.68 -13.88
C TYR A 154 7.24 3.34 -15.07
N GLN A 155 7.80 2.82 -16.17
CA GLN A 155 7.01 2.49 -17.36
C GLN A 155 5.91 1.46 -17.05
N LYS A 156 6.23 0.43 -16.23
CA LYS A 156 5.23 -0.56 -15.80
C LYS A 156 4.16 0.06 -14.90
N ILE A 157 4.54 0.92 -13.97
CA ILE A 157 3.60 1.63 -13.09
C ILE A 157 2.69 2.54 -13.91
N GLN A 158 3.22 3.23 -14.92
CA GLN A 158 2.46 4.11 -15.79
C GLN A 158 1.34 3.38 -16.53
N TYR A 159 1.57 2.15 -17.00
CA TYR A 159 0.52 1.35 -17.63
C TYR A 159 -0.64 0.99 -16.67
N LEU A 160 -0.40 1.01 -15.35
CA LEU A 160 -1.42 0.70 -14.35
C LEU A 160 -2.38 1.86 -14.07
N LYS A 161 -2.15 3.05 -14.65
CA LYS A 161 -3.06 4.20 -14.55
C LYS A 161 -4.46 3.90 -15.08
N ASP A 162 -4.56 3.01 -16.07
CA ASP A 162 -5.81 2.61 -16.74
C ASP A 162 -6.34 1.26 -16.22
N HIS A 163 -5.79 0.76 -15.10
CA HIS A 163 -6.16 -0.53 -14.54
C HIS A 163 -7.63 -0.55 -14.06
N ARG A 164 -8.35 -1.67 -14.24
CA ARG A 164 -9.78 -1.82 -13.87
C ARG A 164 -10.15 -1.52 -12.41
N ASN A 165 -9.17 -1.55 -11.51
CA ASN A 165 -9.35 -1.31 -10.08
C ASN A 165 -8.85 0.09 -9.71
N SER A 166 -9.74 0.93 -9.19
CA SER A 166 -9.44 2.32 -8.81
C SER A 166 -8.33 2.44 -7.77
N LEU A 167 -8.20 1.49 -6.83
CA LEU A 167 -7.10 1.51 -5.85
C LEU A 167 -5.73 1.33 -6.52
N VAL A 168 -5.67 0.54 -7.60
CA VAL A 168 -4.44 0.39 -8.40
C VAL A 168 -4.15 1.68 -9.17
N GLN A 169 -5.17 2.31 -9.76
CA GLN A 169 -4.99 3.60 -10.44
C GLN A 169 -4.49 4.68 -9.48
N THR A 170 -5.06 4.75 -8.27
CA THR A 170 -4.65 5.69 -7.22
C THR A 170 -3.21 5.44 -6.80
N GLU A 171 -2.85 4.17 -6.56
CA GLU A 171 -1.49 3.85 -6.17
C GLU A 171 -0.50 4.11 -7.31
N ALA A 172 -0.90 3.86 -8.56
CA ALA A 172 -0.10 4.17 -9.73
C ALA A 172 0.18 5.68 -9.82
N LEU A 173 -0.82 6.53 -9.61
CA LEU A 173 -0.65 7.98 -9.52
C LEU A 173 0.37 8.35 -8.42
N LEU A 174 0.18 7.85 -7.20
CA LEU A 174 1.10 8.13 -6.09
C LEU A 174 2.53 7.66 -6.41
N GLY A 175 2.67 6.46 -6.98
CA GLY A 175 3.96 5.90 -7.37
C GLY A 175 4.64 6.69 -8.49
N MET A 176 3.87 7.15 -9.48
CA MET A 176 4.36 8.01 -10.56
C MET A 176 4.85 9.35 -10.00
N ILE A 177 4.08 9.99 -9.12
CA ILE A 177 4.49 11.26 -8.49
C ILE A 177 5.76 11.09 -7.65
N LYS A 178 5.92 9.98 -6.92
CA LYS A 178 7.18 9.70 -6.19
C LYS A 178 8.39 9.60 -7.12
N LEU A 179 8.21 8.97 -8.27
CA LEU A 179 9.32 8.65 -9.18
C LEU A 179 9.67 9.79 -10.14
N GLN A 180 8.70 10.60 -10.56
CA GLN A 180 8.85 11.62 -11.61
C GLN A 180 8.24 12.98 -11.24
N GLY A 181 7.72 13.14 -10.03
CA GLY A 181 7.19 14.41 -9.53
C GLY A 181 5.76 14.73 -9.99
N LEU A 182 5.33 15.96 -9.71
CA LEU A 182 3.94 16.39 -9.89
C LEU A 182 3.49 16.52 -11.35
N GLN A 183 4.41 16.53 -12.33
CA GLN A 183 4.08 16.53 -13.77
C GLN A 183 3.21 15.32 -14.15
N GLU A 184 3.24 14.24 -13.35
CA GLU A 184 2.44 13.05 -13.58
C GLU A 184 0.93 13.28 -13.37
N LEU A 185 0.53 14.33 -12.64
CA LEU A 185 -0.88 14.69 -12.47
C LEU A 185 -1.58 14.97 -13.82
N PHE A 186 -0.86 15.53 -14.79
CA PHE A 186 -1.40 15.85 -16.12
C PHE A 186 -1.89 14.62 -16.88
N LYS A 187 -1.30 13.45 -16.63
CA LYS A 187 -1.74 12.19 -17.22
C LYS A 187 -3.11 11.72 -16.70
N PHE A 188 -3.59 12.31 -15.60
CA PHE A 188 -4.88 12.03 -15.00
C PHE A 188 -5.91 13.15 -15.24
N ARG A 189 -5.58 14.19 -16.04
CA ARG A 189 -6.50 15.29 -16.37
C ARG A 189 -7.84 14.83 -16.97
N LYS A 190 -7.83 13.72 -17.71
CA LYS A 190 -9.02 13.11 -18.33
C LYS A 190 -9.53 11.88 -17.55
N SER A 191 -8.89 11.51 -16.44
CA SER A 191 -9.25 10.33 -15.66
C SER A 191 -10.45 10.62 -14.76
N SER A 192 -11.32 9.62 -14.61
CA SER A 192 -12.45 9.63 -13.67
C SER A 192 -12.06 9.25 -12.24
N ILE A 193 -10.76 9.15 -11.93
CA ILE A 193 -10.29 8.76 -10.60
C ILE A 193 -10.71 9.77 -9.54
N TYR A 194 -11.38 9.33 -8.48
CA TYR A 194 -11.75 10.25 -7.39
C TYR A 194 -10.61 10.38 -6.36
N LEU A 195 -10.00 11.56 -6.31
CA LEU A 195 -8.98 11.91 -5.33
C LEU A 195 -9.65 12.43 -4.05
N ASN A 196 -10.04 11.52 -3.16
CA ASN A 196 -10.61 11.90 -1.87
C ASN A 196 -9.61 12.68 -0.99
N ASP A 197 -10.08 13.26 0.11
CA ASP A 197 -9.24 14.07 1.00
C ASP A 197 -8.01 13.36 1.52
N TRP A 198 -8.13 12.08 1.87
CA TRP A 198 -6.98 11.30 2.33
C TRP A 198 -5.90 11.18 1.25
N ILE A 199 -6.28 10.93 -0.01
CA ILE A 199 -5.34 10.86 -1.13
C ILE A 199 -4.68 12.23 -1.35
N GLN A 200 -5.46 13.31 -1.33
CA GLN A 200 -4.93 14.66 -1.52
C GLN A 200 -3.98 15.07 -0.39
N SER A 201 -4.32 14.78 0.87
CA SER A 201 -3.43 14.99 2.02
C SER A 201 -2.13 14.18 1.90
N ASN A 202 -2.20 12.95 1.39
CA ASN A 202 -1.02 12.14 1.14
C ASN A 202 -0.12 12.76 0.05
N ILE A 203 -0.71 13.27 -1.03
CA ILE A 203 0.05 13.98 -2.08
C ILE A 203 0.73 15.23 -1.51
N LEU A 204 0.02 16.06 -0.75
CA LEU A 204 0.59 17.25 -0.10
C LEU A 204 1.70 16.90 0.90
N TYR A 205 1.50 15.85 1.70
CA TYR A 205 2.52 15.35 2.62
C TYR A 205 3.77 14.89 1.88
N MET A 206 3.61 14.13 0.80
CA MET A 206 4.70 13.62 -0.04
C MET A 206 5.47 14.77 -0.68
N VAL A 207 4.76 15.73 -1.27
CA VAL A 207 5.34 16.95 -1.84
C VAL A 207 6.22 17.66 -0.82
N LYS A 208 5.72 17.86 0.40
CA LYS A 208 6.46 18.49 1.49
C LYS A 208 7.65 17.65 1.95
N LYS A 209 7.46 16.33 2.12
CA LYS A 209 8.49 15.41 2.64
C LYS A 209 9.69 15.30 1.70
N PHE A 210 9.43 15.25 0.39
CA PHE A 210 10.46 15.00 -0.62
C PHE A 210 10.84 16.25 -1.40
N ASN A 211 10.38 17.44 -1.00
CA ASN A 211 10.63 18.71 -1.67
C ASN A 211 10.36 18.65 -3.18
N ILE A 212 9.27 17.99 -3.58
CA ILE A 212 8.90 17.88 -4.99
C ILE A 212 8.54 19.29 -5.47
N PRO A 213 9.10 19.79 -6.59
CA PRO A 213 8.75 21.12 -7.10
C PRO A 213 7.37 21.13 -7.76
N ALA A 214 6.73 22.30 -7.75
CA ALA A 214 5.51 22.52 -8.52
C ALA A 214 5.85 22.61 -10.03
N PRO A 215 5.03 22.01 -10.91
CA PRO A 215 5.18 22.21 -12.34
C PRO A 215 4.75 23.65 -12.72
N PRO A 216 5.44 24.35 -13.64
CA PRO A 216 5.11 25.73 -14.01
C PRO A 216 3.69 25.91 -14.56
N ASP A 217 3.17 24.86 -15.21
CA ASP A 217 1.88 24.75 -15.87
C ASP A 217 0.77 24.21 -14.94
N LEU A 218 1.01 24.13 -13.62
CA LEU A 218 0.08 23.52 -12.65
C LEU A 218 -1.36 24.05 -12.76
N HIS A 219 -1.53 25.33 -13.05
CA HIS A 219 -2.84 25.98 -13.20
C HIS A 219 -3.72 25.36 -14.29
N GLU A 220 -3.17 24.72 -15.33
CA GLU A 220 -3.95 24.07 -16.39
C GLU A 220 -4.82 22.89 -15.88
N LEU A 221 -4.49 22.36 -14.70
CA LEU A 221 -5.28 21.29 -14.06
C LEU A 221 -6.56 21.80 -13.38
N LEU A 222 -6.75 23.12 -13.25
CA LEU A 222 -8.02 23.71 -12.79
C LEU A 222 -9.15 23.35 -13.75
N ASP A 223 -8.89 23.35 -15.07
CA ASP A 223 -9.84 23.01 -16.13
C ASP A 223 -10.02 21.49 -16.33
N SER A 224 -9.56 20.68 -15.37
CA SER A 224 -9.78 19.24 -15.39
C SER A 224 -11.27 18.91 -15.32
N LYS A 225 -11.72 17.92 -16.10
CA LYS A 225 -13.08 17.35 -15.96
C LYS A 225 -13.31 16.71 -14.59
N ASN A 226 -12.22 16.42 -13.89
CA ASN A 226 -12.22 15.82 -12.57
C ASN A 226 -12.08 16.91 -11.51
N GLU A 227 -13.19 17.24 -10.85
CA GLU A 227 -13.26 18.27 -9.81
C GLU A 227 -12.33 17.97 -8.62
N SER A 228 -12.09 16.69 -8.32
CA SER A 228 -11.17 16.32 -7.24
C SER A 228 -9.70 16.62 -7.58
N LEU A 229 -9.35 16.59 -8.88
CA LEU A 229 -8.05 17.04 -9.37
C LEU A 229 -7.95 18.57 -9.39
N ALA A 230 -9.01 19.27 -9.78
CA ALA A 230 -9.07 20.74 -9.67
C ALA A 230 -8.91 21.19 -8.21
N LEU A 231 -9.58 20.52 -7.27
CA LEU A 231 -9.43 20.78 -5.83
C LEU A 231 -7.99 20.58 -5.34
N LEU A 232 -7.35 19.47 -5.74
CA LEU A 232 -5.95 19.22 -5.42
C LEU A 232 -5.04 20.32 -5.99
N THR A 233 -5.33 20.79 -7.20
CA THR A 233 -4.58 21.86 -7.87
C THR A 233 -4.63 23.16 -7.07
N ILE A 234 -5.82 23.57 -6.62
CA ILE A 234 -6.00 24.75 -5.75
C ILE A 234 -5.17 24.61 -4.46
N ARG A 235 -5.21 23.43 -3.84
CA ARG A 235 -4.44 23.14 -2.62
C ARG A 235 -2.93 23.19 -2.86
N LEU A 236 -2.46 22.69 -4.00
CA LEU A 236 -1.04 22.74 -4.37
C LEU A 236 -0.60 24.19 -4.65
N ILE A 237 -1.35 24.96 -5.44
CA ILE A 237 -1.08 26.39 -5.69
C ILE A 237 -0.95 27.16 -4.36
N THR A 238 -1.88 26.89 -3.44
CA THR A 238 -1.87 27.48 -2.08
C THR A 238 -0.68 27.01 -1.26
N HIS A 239 -0.35 25.72 -1.31
CA HIS A 239 0.78 25.12 -0.57
C HIS A 239 2.12 25.73 -0.99
N TYR A 240 2.36 25.84 -2.30
CA TYR A 240 3.58 26.41 -2.87
C TYR A 240 3.58 27.94 -2.91
N LYS A 241 2.47 28.59 -2.55
CA LYS A 241 2.32 30.05 -2.57
C LYS A 241 2.58 30.64 -3.96
N LEU A 242 2.04 30.01 -5.02
CA LEU A 242 2.29 30.43 -6.40
C LEU A 242 1.44 31.65 -6.77
N VAL A 243 1.90 32.86 -6.39
CA VAL A 243 1.24 34.14 -6.68
C VAL A 243 1.02 34.34 -8.18
N VAL A 244 1.92 33.81 -9.02
CA VAL A 244 1.80 33.81 -10.49
C VAL A 244 0.50 33.16 -11.02
N HIS A 245 -0.17 32.33 -10.21
CA HIS A 245 -1.44 31.68 -10.57
C HIS A 245 -2.68 32.32 -9.91
N TYR A 246 -2.54 33.52 -9.33
CA TYR A 246 -3.66 34.24 -8.71
C TYR A 246 -4.81 34.47 -9.71
N ASP A 247 -4.51 35.03 -10.88
CA ASP A 247 -5.54 35.35 -11.89
C ASP A 247 -6.23 34.10 -12.43
N ALA A 248 -5.50 32.98 -12.56
CA ALA A 248 -6.07 31.70 -12.97
C ALA A 248 -7.06 31.17 -11.91
N LEU A 249 -6.71 31.24 -10.62
CA LEU A 249 -7.62 30.87 -9.53
C LEU A 249 -8.85 31.77 -9.47
N PHE A 250 -8.66 33.09 -9.63
CA PHE A 250 -9.76 34.05 -9.61
C PHE A 250 -10.73 33.83 -10.78
N SER A 251 -10.21 33.62 -11.98
CA SER A 251 -11.01 33.29 -13.17
C SER A 251 -11.78 31.98 -12.97
N PHE A 252 -11.13 30.95 -12.44
CA PHE A 252 -11.78 29.67 -12.14
C PHE A 252 -12.89 29.79 -11.07
N HIS A 253 -12.70 30.66 -10.07
CA HIS A 253 -13.73 30.95 -9.05
C HIS A 253 -15.02 31.52 -9.65
N GLN A 254 -14.91 32.35 -10.69
CA GLN A 254 -16.07 32.95 -11.36
C GLN A 254 -16.91 31.94 -12.14
N HIS A 255 -16.28 30.89 -12.68
CA HIS A 255 -16.95 29.93 -13.55
C HIS A 255 -17.39 28.65 -12.83
N THR A 256 -16.72 28.25 -11.75
CA THR A 256 -17.08 27.03 -11.02
C THR A 256 -18.43 27.19 -10.31
N THR A 257 -19.27 26.17 -10.34
CA THR A 257 -20.53 26.11 -9.58
C THR A 257 -20.38 25.30 -8.29
N ASN A 258 -19.27 24.57 -8.11
CA ASN A 258 -19.04 23.70 -6.98
C ASN A 258 -18.69 24.52 -5.72
N SER A 259 -19.54 24.41 -4.68
CA SER A 259 -19.39 25.17 -3.43
C SER A 259 -18.08 24.85 -2.69
N ARG A 260 -17.63 23.61 -2.74
CA ARG A 260 -16.38 23.17 -2.10
C ARG A 260 -15.16 23.76 -2.81
N LEU A 261 -15.15 23.79 -4.14
CA LEU A 261 -14.09 24.46 -4.91
C LEU A 261 -14.07 25.95 -4.58
N LYS A 262 -15.22 26.64 -4.56
CA LYS A 262 -15.29 28.06 -4.17
C LYS A 262 -14.71 28.34 -2.80
N GLN A 263 -15.06 27.53 -1.79
CA GLN A 263 -14.54 27.68 -0.44
C GLN A 263 -13.02 27.54 -0.40
N GLU A 264 -12.46 26.52 -1.05
CA GLU A 264 -11.01 26.31 -1.09
C GLU A 264 -10.28 27.43 -1.84
N ILE A 265 -10.84 27.92 -2.96
CA ILE A 265 -10.26 29.04 -3.71
C ILE A 265 -10.24 30.31 -2.84
N ASN A 266 -11.33 30.62 -2.13
CA ASN A 266 -11.38 31.77 -1.24
C ASN A 266 -10.31 31.71 -0.13
N VAL A 267 -10.03 30.52 0.40
CA VAL A 267 -8.93 30.32 1.35
C VAL A 267 -7.57 30.52 0.67
N GLY A 268 -7.41 30.02 -0.55
CA GLY A 268 -6.20 30.17 -1.35
C GLY A 268 -5.88 31.62 -1.68
N LEU A 269 -6.84 32.37 -2.26
CA LEU A 269 -6.67 33.77 -2.65
C LEU A 269 -6.28 34.66 -1.45
N LYS A 270 -6.97 34.52 -0.32
CA LYS A 270 -6.63 35.24 0.92
C LYS A 270 -5.19 34.99 1.38
N LYS A 271 -4.69 33.76 1.23
CA LYS A 271 -3.30 33.41 1.59
C LYS A 271 -2.29 33.98 0.61
N LEU A 272 -2.63 34.07 -0.68
CA LEU A 272 -1.75 34.63 -1.70
C LEU A 272 -1.67 36.15 -1.60
N GLU A 273 -2.77 36.84 -1.25
CA GLU A 273 -2.79 38.29 -1.01
C GLU A 273 -1.86 38.72 0.13
N GLN A 274 -1.71 37.90 1.17
CA GLN A 274 -0.81 38.19 2.31
C GLN A 274 0.69 38.08 1.99
N ILE A 275 1.04 37.71 0.77
CA ILE A 275 2.43 37.48 0.33
C ILE A 275 2.92 38.63 -0.58
N HIS A 276 2.01 39.48 -1.05
CA HIS A 276 2.32 40.81 -1.57
C HIS A 276 2.53 41.80 -0.44
#